data_AF-A0A967GK36-F1
#
_entry.id   AF-A0A967GK36-F1
#
_cell.length_a   1.000
_cell.length_b   1.000
_cell.length_c   1.000
_cell.angle_alpha   90.00
_cell.angle_beta   90.00
_cell.angle_gamma   90.00
#
_symmetry.space_group_name_H-M   'P 1'
#
loop_
_entity.id
_entity.type
_entity.pdbx_description
1 polymer ?
#
loop_
_entity_poly.entity_id
_entity_poly.type
_entity_poly.pdbx_seq_one_letter_code
_entity_poly.pdbx_strand_id
1 'polypeptide(L)'
;LGQRGARLLVRYPEIVEMQARAIFEAAIEAGKELHDRVTPEIMVPLVADKKELDIVKERIVATARLVEKERETSLAYHIGTMIELPRACLTAGEIARSADFFSF
;
A
#
# COMPACT_ATOMS: atom_id res chain seq x y z
N LEU A 1 16.20 14.70 2.68
CA LEU A 1 16.10 13.40 3.40
C LEU A 1 15.45 13.57 4.78
N GLY A 2 14.21 14.11 4.84
CA GLY A 2 13.55 14.45 6.11
C GLY A 2 12.45 13.45 6.51
N GLN A 3 11.44 13.94 7.25
CA GLN A 3 10.25 13.20 7.66
C GLN A 3 9.19 13.21 6.54
N ARG A 4 9.30 12.25 5.62
CA ARG A 4 8.44 12.08 4.44
C ARG A 4 8.34 10.60 4.06
N GLY A 5 7.44 10.27 3.14
CA GLY A 5 7.21 8.90 2.65
C GLY A 5 6.89 7.93 3.79
N ALA A 6 7.43 6.71 3.75
CA ALA A 6 7.20 5.67 4.75
C ALA A 6 7.37 6.18 6.20
N ARG A 7 8.36 7.04 6.45
CA ARG A 7 8.63 7.62 7.79
C ARG A 7 7.49 8.50 8.29
N LEU A 8 6.83 9.23 7.39
CA LEU A 8 5.66 10.03 7.71
C LEU A 8 4.45 9.13 7.98
N LEU A 9 4.24 8.12 7.14
CA LEU A 9 3.11 7.19 7.25
C LEU A 9 3.20 6.31 8.50
N VAL A 10 4.40 5.93 8.93
CA VAL A 10 4.61 5.21 10.20
C VAL A 10 4.23 6.07 11.40
N ARG A 11 4.46 7.39 11.34
CA ARG A 11 4.17 8.30 12.44
C ARG A 11 2.72 8.79 12.46
N TYR A 12 2.14 8.99 11.29
CA TYR A 12 0.76 9.46 11.08
C TYR A 12 0.00 8.44 10.22
N PRO A 13 -0.33 7.27 10.78
CA PRO A 13 -0.98 6.19 10.04
C PRO A 13 -2.34 6.59 9.45
N GLU A 14 -3.03 7.56 10.05
CA GLU A 14 -4.29 8.10 9.56
C GLU A 14 -4.22 8.60 8.11
N ILE A 15 -3.03 9.01 7.64
CA ILE A 15 -2.81 9.43 6.26
C ILE A 15 -2.91 8.24 5.30
N VAL A 16 -2.21 7.14 5.60
CA VAL A 16 -2.26 5.95 4.73
C VAL A 16 -3.62 5.26 4.82
N GLU A 17 -4.27 5.28 5.98
CA GLU A 17 -5.61 4.74 6.16
C GLU A 17 -6.63 5.51 5.31
N MET A 18 -6.58 6.86 5.31
CA MET A 18 -7.43 7.68 4.45
C MET A 18 -7.16 7.44 2.96
N GLN A 19 -5.89 7.42 2.55
CA GLN A 19 -5.51 7.22 1.15
C GLN A 19 -5.91 5.83 0.64
N ALA A 20 -5.63 4.78 1.42
CA ALA A 20 -5.98 3.41 1.08
C ALA A 20 -7.50 3.26 0.94
N ARG A 21 -8.27 3.83 1.88
CA ARG A 21 -9.74 3.82 1.82
C ARG A 21 -10.25 4.48 0.53
N ALA A 22 -9.75 5.66 0.21
CA ALA A 22 -10.14 6.39 -1.01
C ALA A 22 -9.85 5.57 -2.28
N ILE A 23 -8.67 4.94 -2.37
CA ILE A 23 -8.30 4.07 -3.50
C ILE A 23 -9.25 2.88 -3.61
N PHE A 24 -9.52 2.20 -2.50
CA PHE A 24 -10.35 1.00 -2.50
C PHE A 24 -11.82 1.28 -2.79
N GLU A 25 -12.39 2.33 -2.20
CA GLU A 25 -13.77 2.73 -2.50
C GLU A 25 -13.92 3.15 -3.98
N ALA A 26 -12.94 3.88 -4.52
CA ALA A 26 -12.93 4.25 -5.94
C ALA A 26 -12.78 3.03 -6.86
N ALA A 27 -11.93 2.06 -6.52
CA ALA A 27 -11.77 0.83 -7.30
C ALA A 27 -13.05 0.00 -7.35
N ILE A 28 -13.79 -0.08 -6.23
CA ILE A 28 -15.08 -0.76 -6.17
C ILE A 28 -16.10 -0.06 -7.05
N GLU A 29 -16.20 1.27 -6.95
CA GLU A 29 -17.20 2.02 -7.71
C GLU A 29 -16.92 1.98 -9.22
N ALA A 30 -15.68 2.23 -9.62
CA ALA A 30 -15.25 2.13 -11.01
C ALA A 30 -15.48 0.72 -11.57
N GLY A 31 -15.24 -0.33 -10.77
CA GLY A 31 -15.48 -1.70 -11.22
C GLY A 31 -16.96 -2.04 -11.43
N LYS A 32 -17.86 -1.42 -10.66
CA LYS A 32 -19.31 -1.54 -10.89
C LYS A 32 -19.74 -0.84 -12.17
N GLU A 33 -19.25 0.39 -12.41
CA GLU A 33 -19.57 1.17 -13.60
C GLU A 33 -19.06 0.53 -14.89
N LEU A 34 -17.85 -0.03 -14.84
CA LEU A 34 -17.20 -0.68 -15.99
C LEU A 34 -17.67 -2.12 -16.23
N HIS A 35 -18.42 -2.69 -15.27
CA HIS A 35 -18.74 -4.12 -15.23
C HIS A 35 -17.50 -5.03 -15.32
N ASP A 36 -16.36 -4.57 -14.81
CA ASP A 36 -15.09 -5.28 -14.81
C ASP A 36 -14.30 -5.00 -13.52
N ARG A 37 -13.38 -5.90 -13.13
CA ARG A 37 -12.62 -5.76 -11.89
C ARG A 37 -11.48 -4.76 -12.05
N VAL A 38 -11.43 -3.76 -11.18
CA VAL A 38 -10.27 -2.87 -11.03
C VAL A 38 -9.35 -3.42 -9.93
N THR A 39 -8.09 -3.69 -10.28
CA THR A 39 -7.07 -4.21 -9.35
C THR A 39 -6.04 -3.12 -9.07
N PRO A 40 -6.19 -2.32 -7.99
CA PRO A 40 -5.25 -1.27 -7.67
C PRO A 40 -3.90 -1.80 -7.18
N GLU A 41 -2.84 -1.08 -7.55
CA GLU A 41 -1.49 -1.27 -7.02
C GLU A 41 -1.15 -0.11 -6.08
N ILE A 42 -0.90 -0.40 -4.81
CA ILE A 42 -0.56 0.59 -3.79
C ILE A 42 0.95 0.52 -3.53
N MET A 43 1.63 1.63 -3.77
CA MET A 43 3.09 1.70 -3.63
C MET A 43 3.49 2.57 -2.45
N VAL A 44 4.33 2.03 -1.56
CA VAL A 44 4.89 2.76 -0.41
C VAL A 44 6.23 3.40 -0.79
N PRO A 45 6.38 4.74 -0.69
CA PRO A 45 7.61 5.44 -1.06
C PRO A 45 8.62 5.52 0.09
N LEU A 46 9.90 5.71 -0.25
CA LEU A 46 11.04 5.93 0.65
C LEU A 46 11.23 4.86 1.73
N VAL A 47 10.90 3.62 1.41
CA VAL A 47 11.20 2.47 2.27
C VAL A 47 12.70 2.23 2.26
N ALA A 48 13.29 2.05 3.43
CA ALA A 48 14.69 1.64 3.58
C ALA A 48 14.81 0.23 4.18
N ASP A 49 13.78 -0.26 4.87
CA ASP A 49 13.77 -1.51 5.61
C ASP A 49 12.45 -2.29 5.43
N LYS A 50 12.51 -3.62 5.48
CA LYS A 50 11.31 -4.47 5.45
C LYS A 50 10.31 -4.06 6.54
N LYS A 51 10.77 -3.73 7.74
CA LYS A 51 9.88 -3.40 8.86
C LYS A 51 9.09 -2.11 8.62
N GLU A 52 9.66 -1.13 7.94
CA GLU A 52 8.94 0.09 7.57
C GLU A 52 7.79 -0.22 6.61
N LEU A 53 8.06 -1.08 5.62
CA LEU A 53 7.03 -1.54 4.69
C LEU A 53 5.95 -2.35 5.41
N ASP A 54 6.32 -3.27 6.30
CA ASP A 54 5.36 -4.11 7.05
C ASP A 54 4.37 -3.26 7.84
N ILE A 55 4.84 -2.26 8.58
CA ILE A 55 3.98 -1.38 9.40
C ILE A 55 2.96 -0.66 8.51
N VAL A 56 3.39 -0.14 7.36
CA VAL A 56 2.49 0.58 6.44
C VAL A 56 1.55 -0.40 5.74
N LYS A 57 2.04 -1.56 5.31
CA LYS A 57 1.25 -2.64 4.67
C LYS A 57 0.15 -3.14 5.60
N GLU A 58 0.42 -3.33 6.88
CA GLU A 58 -0.58 -3.74 7.88
C GLU A 58 -1.74 -2.75 7.96
N ARG A 59 -1.47 -1.43 7.89
CA ARG A 59 -2.50 -0.39 7.88
C ARG A 59 -3.36 -0.45 6.62
N ILE A 60 -2.73 -0.56 5.45
CA ILE A 60 -3.44 -0.69 4.17
C ILE A 60 -4.35 -1.93 4.17
N VAL A 61 -3.83 -3.08 4.62
CA VAL A 61 -4.59 -4.34 4.70
C VAL A 61 -5.76 -4.24 5.69
N ALA A 62 -5.55 -3.60 6.84
CA ALA A 62 -6.62 -3.37 7.81
C ALA A 62 -7.73 -2.49 7.21
N THR A 63 -7.37 -1.42 6.51
CA THR A 63 -8.32 -0.56 5.80
C THR A 63 -9.06 -1.31 4.70
N ALA A 64 -8.37 -2.13 3.91
CA ALA A 64 -8.99 -2.96 2.86
C ALA A 64 -10.10 -3.84 3.46
N ARG A 65 -9.81 -4.56 4.55
CA ARG A 65 -10.78 -5.43 5.24
C ARG A 65 -12.01 -4.68 5.75
N LEU A 66 -11.82 -3.45 6.24
CA LEU A 66 -12.94 -2.60 6.66
C LEU A 66 -13.82 -2.23 5.46
N VAL A 67 -13.22 -1.77 4.37
CA VAL A 67 -13.94 -1.42 3.13
C VAL A 67 -14.66 -2.63 2.54
N GLU A 68 -14.00 -3.80 2.47
CA GLU A 68 -14.62 -5.04 2.00
C GLU A 68 -15.87 -5.40 2.81
N LYS A 69 -15.78 -5.28 4.14
CA LYS A 69 -16.91 -5.55 5.03
C LYS A 69 -18.04 -4.54 4.85
N GLU A 70 -17.73 -3.25 4.76
CA GLU A 70 -18.72 -2.18 4.62
C GLU A 70 -19.41 -2.18 3.24
N ARG A 71 -18.71 -2.63 2.20
CA ARG A 71 -19.21 -2.66 0.82
C ARG A 71 -19.69 -4.05 0.38
N GLU A 72 -19.59 -5.05 1.26
CA GLU A 72 -19.96 -6.45 1.03
C GLU A 72 -19.36 -7.02 -0.27
N THR A 73 -18.09 -6.70 -0.53
CA THR A 73 -17.37 -7.12 -1.75
C THR A 73 -15.90 -7.41 -1.44
N SER A 74 -15.28 -8.27 -2.23
CA SER A 74 -13.85 -8.58 -2.14
C SER A 74 -13.01 -7.67 -3.03
N LEU A 75 -11.88 -7.20 -2.52
CA LEU A 75 -10.90 -6.40 -3.24
C LEU A 75 -9.71 -7.26 -3.66
N ALA A 76 -9.33 -7.20 -4.94
CA ALA A 76 -8.02 -7.67 -5.39
C ALA A 76 -7.09 -6.45 -5.48
N TYR A 77 -5.90 -6.53 -4.89
CA TYR A 77 -4.92 -5.44 -4.90
C TYR A 77 -3.51 -5.97 -4.65
N HIS A 78 -2.51 -5.18 -5.03
CA HIS A 78 -1.11 -5.43 -4.75
C HIS A 78 -0.52 -4.30 -3.91
N ILE A 79 0.35 -4.64 -2.96
CA ILE A 79 1.09 -3.67 -2.15
C ILE A 79 2.58 -3.86 -2.41
N GLY A 80 3.17 -2.86 -3.07
CA GLY A 80 4.58 -2.83 -3.42
C GLY A 80 5.31 -1.65 -2.79
N THR A 81 6.55 -1.45 -3.21
CA THR A 81 7.36 -0.33 -2.73
C THR A 81 8.28 0.23 -3.79
N MET A 82 8.61 1.51 -3.64
CA MET A 82 9.62 2.15 -4.45
C MET A 82 11.03 1.82 -3.92
N ILE A 83 11.91 1.37 -4.80
CA ILE A 83 13.33 1.08 -4.54
C ILE A 83 14.15 2.31 -4.94
N GLU A 84 13.96 3.39 -4.17
CA GLU A 84 14.57 4.70 -4.42
C GLU A 84 15.64 5.10 -3.38
N LEU A 85 15.90 4.24 -2.39
CA LEU A 85 16.95 4.43 -1.40
C LEU A 85 18.05 3.37 -1.59
N PRO A 86 19.35 3.74 -1.57
CA PRO A 86 20.43 2.77 -1.73
C PRO A 86 20.35 1.59 -0.75
N ARG A 87 19.91 1.83 0.49
CA ARG A 87 19.69 0.76 1.47
C ARG A 87 18.63 -0.24 1.03
N ALA A 88 17.54 0.24 0.42
CA ALA A 88 16.48 -0.64 -0.09
C ALA A 88 16.99 -1.58 -1.19
N CYS A 89 17.90 -1.11 -2.05
CA CYS A 89 18.58 -1.96 -3.02
C CYS A 89 19.43 -3.04 -2.34
N LEU A 90 20.19 -2.66 -1.30
CA LEU A 90 21.07 -3.58 -0.56
C LEU A 90 20.30 -4.65 0.23
N THR A 91 19.11 -4.32 0.73
CA THR A 91 18.24 -5.22 1.51
C THR A 91 17.03 -5.71 0.72
N ALA A 92 17.04 -5.58 -0.61
CA ALA A 92 15.90 -5.86 -1.48
C ALA A 92 15.34 -7.29 -1.29
N GLY A 93 16.21 -8.27 -1.05
CA GLY A 93 15.80 -9.66 -0.80
C GLY A 93 14.97 -9.85 0.48
N GLU A 94 15.09 -8.97 1.47
CA GLU A 94 14.24 -8.96 2.66
C GLU A 94 12.92 -8.23 2.41
N ILE A 95 13.00 -7.07 1.74
CA ILE A 95 11.83 -6.26 1.39
C ILE A 95 10.88 -7.04 0.46
N ALA A 96 11.42 -7.83 -0.48
CA ALA A 96 10.65 -8.65 -1.42
C ALA A 96 9.79 -9.73 -0.74
N ARG A 97 10.05 -10.07 0.53
CA ARG A 97 9.19 -10.99 1.29
C ARG A 97 7.85 -10.36 1.68
N SER A 98 7.76 -9.03 1.61
CA SER A 98 6.58 -8.25 1.97
C SER A 98 6.01 -7.43 0.82
N ALA A 99 6.83 -7.06 -0.17
CA ALA A 99 6.38 -6.31 -1.34
C ALA A 99 5.92 -7.27 -2.45
N ASP A 100 4.76 -6.97 -3.04
CA ASP A 100 4.22 -7.72 -4.17
C ASP A 100 4.88 -7.28 -5.50
N PHE A 101 5.42 -6.06 -5.55
CA PHE A 101 6.17 -5.51 -6.68
C PHE A 101 7.20 -4.46 -6.23
N PHE A 102 8.18 -4.18 -7.09
CA PHE A 102 9.14 -3.08 -6.97
C PHE A 102 8.99 -2.08 -8.12
N SER A 103 9.18 -0.80 -7.80
CA SER A 103 9.33 0.28 -8.78
C SER A 103 10.62 1.03 -8.49
N PHE A 104 11.47 1.27 -9.50
CA PHE A 104 12.75 1.95 -9.35
C PHE A 104 12.67 3.42 -9.75
#